data_AF-A0A1I6HCI7-F1
#
_entry.id   AF-A0A1I6HCI7-F1
#
_cell.length_a   1.000
_cell.length_b   1.000
_cell.length_c   1.000
_cell.angle_alpha   90.00
_cell.angle_beta   90.00
_cell.angle_gamma   90.00
#
_symmetry.space_group_name_H-M   'P 1'
#
loop_
_entity.id
_entity.type
_entity.pdbx_description
1 polymer ?
#
loop_
_entity_poly.entity_id
_entity_poly.type
_entity_poly.pdbx_seq_one_letter_code
_entity_poly.pdbx_strand_id
1 'polypeptide(L)'
;MNTNRIFWIGIIGVSLFVLTAIVGGLLIEGYSPVSQLISESYAIDTAYGGYLRAIGYIPSGILIALFCFKAAPYFRGFKLTRVNIIGIGIFYGLATVVVSIFPCDSGCNTDLIDPSISQLIHNLMGILTYLFAPVCILLTGVGTNKSDQFRKFSRQAIMLGFLSFASVGLLIGAGESDYVGLIQRVVEATFVLWVFSCAFALRSGKQIQG
;
A
#
# COMPACT_ATOMS: atom_id res chain seq x y z
N MET A 1 -23.30 2.86 -4.72
CA MET A 1 -22.97 1.88 -3.65
C MET A 1 -23.04 2.60 -2.31
N ASN A 2 -23.51 1.95 -1.23
CA ASN A 2 -23.52 2.58 0.10
C ASN A 2 -22.06 2.74 0.59
N THR A 3 -21.69 3.91 1.14
CA THR A 3 -20.36 4.11 1.76
C THR A 3 -20.04 3.11 2.85
N ASN A 4 -21.02 2.48 3.50
CA ASN A 4 -20.76 1.38 4.42
C ASN A 4 -20.09 0.19 3.72
N ARG A 5 -20.51 -0.13 2.49
CA ARG A 5 -19.85 -1.17 1.68
C ARG A 5 -18.44 -0.75 1.25
N ILE A 6 -18.27 0.51 0.84
CA ILE A 6 -16.95 1.05 0.47
C ILE A 6 -15.99 0.99 1.66
N PHE A 7 -16.47 1.41 2.84
CA PHE A 7 -15.74 1.32 4.09
C PHE A 7 -15.21 -0.10 4.32
N TRP A 8 -16.10 -1.10 4.29
CA TRP A 8 -15.69 -2.49 4.51
C TRP A 8 -14.76 -3.04 3.43
N ILE A 9 -14.92 -2.65 2.15
CA ILE A 9 -13.97 -3.02 1.08
C ILE A 9 -12.56 -2.52 1.42
N GLY A 10 -12.43 -1.26 1.86
CA GLY A 10 -11.14 -0.70 2.26
C GLY A 10 -10.55 -1.41 3.47
N ILE A 11 -11.34 -1.59 4.54
CA ILE A 11 -10.89 -2.25 5.77
C ILE A 11 -10.47 -3.69 5.51
N ILE A 12 -11.30 -4.48 4.82
CA ILE A 12 -10.98 -5.88 4.51
C ILE A 12 -9.74 -5.97 3.61
N GLY A 13 -9.60 -5.08 2.62
CA GLY A 13 -8.43 -5.04 1.75
C GLY A 13 -7.13 -4.89 2.52
N VAL A 14 -7.01 -3.85 3.37
CA VAL A 14 -5.78 -3.65 4.14
C VAL A 14 -5.59 -4.65 5.27
N SER A 15 -6.67 -5.14 5.89
CA SER A 15 -6.56 -6.22 6.87
C SER A 15 -6.03 -7.49 6.22
N LEU A 16 -6.48 -7.83 5.02
CA LEU A 16 -5.98 -8.98 4.28
C LEU A 16 -4.50 -8.81 3.91
N PHE A 17 -4.07 -7.61 3.48
CA PHE A 17 -2.65 -7.32 3.26
C PHE A 17 -1.81 -7.59 4.50
N VAL A 18 -2.18 -6.98 5.64
CA VAL A 18 -1.43 -7.07 6.90
C VAL A 18 -1.38 -8.51 7.41
N LEU A 19 -2.51 -9.22 7.38
CA LEU A 19 -2.58 -10.62 7.80
C LEU A 19 -1.71 -11.51 6.90
N THR A 20 -1.75 -11.29 5.58
CA THR A 20 -0.92 -12.06 4.63
C THR A 20 0.57 -11.81 4.87
N ALA A 21 0.97 -10.57 5.13
CA ALA A 21 2.36 -10.23 5.42
C ALA A 21 2.86 -10.84 6.73
N ILE A 22 2.02 -10.88 7.77
CA ILE A 22 2.35 -11.54 9.04
C ILE A 22 2.46 -13.05 8.84
N VAL A 23 1.43 -13.67 8.25
CA VAL A 23 1.41 -15.12 8.01
C VAL A 23 2.57 -15.55 7.12
N GLY A 24 2.85 -14.81 6.04
CA GLY A 24 3.98 -15.11 5.15
C GLY A 24 5.32 -15.17 5.87
N GLY A 25 5.58 -14.20 6.76
CA GLY A 25 6.80 -14.21 7.57
C GLY A 25 6.87 -15.37 8.58
N LEU A 26 5.72 -15.85 9.09
CA LEU A 26 5.69 -17.00 10.00
C LEU A 26 5.85 -18.35 9.30
N LEU A 27 5.64 -18.41 7.98
CA LEU A 27 5.70 -19.65 7.19
C LEU A 27 7.10 -19.99 6.68
N ILE A 28 8.09 -19.10 6.87
CA ILE A 28 9.47 -19.28 6.41
C ILE A 28 10.38 -19.39 7.63
N GLU A 29 11.09 -20.51 7.75
CA GLU A 29 12.06 -20.72 8.82
C GLU A 29 13.22 -19.71 8.69
N GLY A 30 13.61 -19.11 9.82
CA GLY A 30 14.65 -18.09 9.85
C GLY A 30 14.24 -16.72 9.29
N TYR A 31 12.96 -16.54 8.88
CA TYR A 31 12.51 -15.25 8.36
C TYR A 31 12.54 -14.16 9.43
N SER A 32 13.21 -13.05 9.12
CA SER A 32 13.32 -11.89 9.99
C SER A 32 12.51 -10.72 9.45
N PRO A 33 11.44 -10.28 10.14
CA PRO A 33 10.69 -9.07 9.76
C PRO A 33 11.51 -7.77 9.80
N VAL A 34 12.70 -7.80 10.42
CA VAL A 34 13.58 -6.64 10.54
C VAL A 34 14.49 -6.52 9.32
N SER A 35 15.08 -7.62 8.89
CA SER A 35 16.07 -7.63 7.81
C SER A 35 15.51 -8.05 6.46
N GLN A 36 14.37 -8.74 6.40
CA GLN A 36 13.82 -9.24 5.15
C GLN A 36 12.55 -8.50 4.71
N LEU A 37 12.46 -8.28 3.41
CA LEU A 37 11.35 -7.64 2.74
C LEU A 37 10.09 -8.50 2.86
N ILE A 38 8.92 -7.86 2.82
CA ILE A 38 7.62 -8.54 2.74
C ILE A 38 7.56 -9.37 1.45
N SER A 39 8.12 -8.88 0.34
CA SER A 39 8.18 -9.57 -0.96
C SER A 39 8.93 -10.90 -0.92
N GLU A 40 9.97 -11.02 -0.09
CA GLU A 40 10.71 -12.28 0.09
C GLU A 40 9.82 -13.38 0.68
N SER A 41 8.80 -13.02 1.47
CA SER A 41 7.90 -14.01 2.10
C SER A 41 7.02 -14.77 1.11
N TYR A 42 6.95 -14.32 -0.13
CA TYR A 42 6.18 -14.94 -1.20
C TYR A 42 6.94 -14.99 -2.54
N ALA A 43 8.27 -14.99 -2.48
CA ALA A 43 9.15 -15.17 -3.63
C ALA A 43 8.83 -16.48 -4.38
N ILE A 44 9.31 -16.57 -5.63
CA ILE A 44 8.90 -17.61 -6.58
C ILE A 44 9.11 -19.05 -6.09
N ASP A 45 10.10 -19.28 -5.24
CA ASP A 45 10.56 -20.57 -4.73
C ASP A 45 10.07 -20.90 -3.31
N THR A 46 9.34 -19.99 -2.67
CA THR A 46 8.82 -20.22 -1.31
C THR A 46 7.69 -21.24 -1.31
N ALA A 47 7.73 -22.19 -0.35
CA ALA A 47 6.80 -23.32 -0.28
C ALA A 47 5.30 -22.92 -0.30
N TYR A 48 4.96 -21.80 0.33
CA TYR A 48 3.59 -21.28 0.41
C TYR A 48 3.36 -19.98 -0.37
N GLY A 49 4.37 -19.47 -1.09
CA GLY A 49 4.29 -18.18 -1.78
C GLY A 49 3.17 -18.10 -2.80
N GLY A 50 2.90 -19.18 -3.52
CA GLY A 50 1.78 -19.26 -4.46
C GLY A 50 0.42 -18.99 -3.79
N TYR A 51 0.18 -19.60 -2.62
CA TYR A 51 -1.04 -19.39 -1.86
C TYR A 51 -1.12 -17.96 -1.31
N LEU A 52 -0.06 -17.46 -0.68
CA LEU A 52 -0.01 -16.10 -0.14
C LEU A 52 -0.35 -15.05 -1.20
N ARG A 53 0.14 -15.22 -2.42
CA ARG A 53 -0.20 -14.37 -3.58
C ARG A 53 -1.65 -14.52 -3.99
N ALA A 54 -2.12 -15.76 -4.22
CA ALA A 54 -3.42 -16.04 -4.80
C ALA A 54 -4.61 -15.66 -3.90
N ILE A 55 -4.52 -15.92 -2.59
CA ILE A 55 -5.63 -15.69 -1.64
C ILE A 55 -5.40 -14.49 -0.72
N GLY A 56 -4.18 -13.97 -0.65
CA GLY A 56 -3.80 -12.85 0.21
C GLY A 56 -3.58 -11.55 -0.57
N TYR A 57 -2.41 -11.42 -1.21
CA TYR A 57 -1.99 -10.17 -1.83
C TYR A 57 -2.79 -9.76 -3.07
N ILE A 58 -3.14 -10.69 -3.96
CA ILE A 58 -3.95 -10.38 -5.15
C ILE A 58 -5.35 -9.87 -4.74
N PRO A 59 -6.14 -10.60 -3.91
CA PRO A 59 -7.44 -10.10 -3.49
C PRO A 59 -7.34 -8.81 -2.68
N SER A 60 -6.30 -8.67 -1.85
CA SER A 60 -6.02 -7.43 -1.11
C SER A 60 -5.84 -6.23 -2.06
N GLY A 61 -4.95 -6.34 -3.04
CA GLY A 61 -4.69 -5.28 -4.01
C GLY A 61 -5.94 -4.90 -4.81
N ILE A 62 -6.73 -5.89 -5.24
CA ILE A 62 -8.03 -5.67 -5.90
C ILE A 62 -8.97 -4.87 -4.97
N LEU A 63 -9.11 -5.27 -3.72
CA LEU A 63 -9.99 -4.59 -2.75
C LEU A 63 -9.52 -3.16 -2.48
N ILE A 64 -8.22 -2.91 -2.33
CA ILE A 64 -7.65 -1.58 -2.13
C ILE A 64 -7.89 -0.68 -3.37
N ALA A 65 -7.68 -1.21 -4.57
CA ALA A 65 -7.95 -0.49 -5.82
C ALA A 65 -9.45 -0.15 -5.95
N LEU A 66 -10.32 -1.13 -5.72
CA LEU A 66 -11.77 -0.94 -5.73
C LEU A 66 -12.23 0.08 -4.68
N PHE A 67 -11.67 0.03 -3.48
CA PHE A 67 -11.91 1.02 -2.44
C PHE A 67 -11.60 2.43 -2.97
N CYS A 68 -10.39 2.64 -3.49
CA CYS A 68 -9.94 3.94 -3.97
C CYS A 68 -10.84 4.47 -5.12
N PHE A 69 -11.12 3.64 -6.12
CA PHE A 69 -11.94 4.05 -7.27
C PHE A 69 -13.40 4.35 -6.88
N LYS A 70 -13.94 3.65 -5.87
CA LYS A 70 -15.29 3.91 -5.36
C LYS A 70 -15.34 5.05 -4.33
N ALA A 71 -14.25 5.32 -3.63
CA ALA A 71 -14.10 6.42 -2.67
C ALA A 71 -13.96 7.77 -3.36
N ALA A 72 -13.18 7.85 -4.46
CA ALA A 72 -12.85 9.11 -5.12
C ALA A 72 -14.07 9.98 -5.49
N PRO A 73 -15.21 9.44 -5.99
CA PRO A 73 -16.42 10.21 -6.26
C PRO A 73 -17.12 10.84 -5.05
N TYR A 74 -16.71 10.55 -3.82
CA TYR A 74 -17.24 11.21 -2.61
C TYR A 74 -16.49 12.51 -2.27
N PHE A 75 -15.33 12.74 -2.90
CA PHE A 75 -14.52 13.94 -2.74
C PHE A 75 -14.70 14.92 -3.91
N ARG A 76 -15.91 15.05 -4.47
CA ARG A 76 -16.18 15.84 -5.69
C ARG A 76 -15.75 17.31 -5.59
N GLY A 77 -15.91 17.93 -4.42
CA GLY A 77 -15.46 19.31 -4.15
C GLY A 77 -13.94 19.48 -4.06
N PHE A 78 -13.18 18.38 -4.02
CA PHE A 78 -11.74 18.37 -3.78
C PHE A 78 -11.02 17.66 -4.93
N LYS A 79 -10.89 18.33 -6.08
CA LYS A 79 -10.31 17.76 -7.31
C LYS A 79 -8.92 17.14 -7.06
N LEU A 80 -8.05 17.84 -6.32
CA LEU A 80 -6.71 17.34 -5.99
C LEU A 80 -6.78 16.04 -5.19
N THR A 81 -7.61 15.98 -4.16
CA THR A 81 -7.82 14.78 -3.35
C THR A 81 -8.37 13.62 -4.17
N ARG A 82 -9.38 13.88 -5.02
CA ARG A 82 -9.99 12.87 -5.88
C ARG A 82 -8.96 12.21 -6.81
N VAL A 83 -8.13 13.01 -7.51
CA VAL A 83 -7.10 12.50 -8.42
C VAL A 83 -6.09 11.63 -7.67
N ASN A 84 -5.67 12.06 -6.48
CA ASN A 84 -4.66 11.33 -5.72
C ASN A 84 -5.22 10.08 -5.02
N ILE A 85 -6.51 10.03 -4.65
CA ILE A 85 -7.16 8.77 -4.25
C ILE A 85 -7.11 7.76 -5.41
N ILE A 86 -7.42 8.19 -6.64
CA ILE A 86 -7.31 7.32 -7.83
C ILE A 86 -5.85 6.87 -8.03
N GLY A 87 -4.89 7.79 -7.85
CA GLY A 87 -3.46 7.51 -7.89
C GLY A 87 -3.06 6.38 -6.94
N ILE A 88 -3.52 6.41 -5.68
CA ILE A 88 -3.26 5.33 -4.71
C ILE A 88 -3.93 4.02 -5.15
N GLY A 89 -5.13 4.08 -5.72
CA GLY A 89 -5.76 2.89 -6.32
C GLY A 89 -4.91 2.22 -7.39
N ILE A 90 -4.19 3.00 -8.21
CA ILE A 90 -3.31 2.52 -9.28
C ILE A 90 -1.96 2.09 -8.71
N PHE A 91 -1.23 3.03 -8.09
CA PHE A 91 0.16 2.84 -7.71
C PHE A 91 0.34 2.04 -6.43
N TYR A 92 -0.71 1.81 -5.64
CA TYR A 92 -0.65 0.89 -4.51
C TYR A 92 -1.55 -0.32 -4.77
N GLY A 93 -2.85 -0.12 -4.90
CA GLY A 93 -3.81 -1.23 -5.06
C GLY A 93 -3.51 -2.14 -6.27
N LEU A 94 -3.51 -1.59 -7.48
CA LEU A 94 -3.21 -2.38 -8.68
C LEU A 94 -1.75 -2.83 -8.74
N ALA A 95 -0.80 -1.99 -8.27
CA ALA A 95 0.60 -2.38 -8.20
C ALA A 95 0.80 -3.63 -7.31
N THR A 96 0.13 -3.72 -6.16
CA THR A 96 0.13 -4.92 -5.29
C THR A 96 -0.35 -6.16 -6.05
N VAL A 97 -1.35 -6.03 -6.92
CA VAL A 97 -1.80 -7.15 -7.78
C VAL A 97 -0.70 -7.56 -8.74
N VAL A 98 -0.08 -6.60 -9.43
CA VAL A 98 0.96 -6.88 -10.43
C VAL A 98 2.19 -7.53 -9.80
N VAL A 99 2.72 -7.00 -8.69
CA VAL A 99 3.88 -7.61 -7.98
C VAL A 99 3.59 -8.99 -7.39
N SER A 100 2.31 -9.34 -7.25
CA SER A 100 1.89 -10.68 -6.82
C SER A 100 1.71 -11.64 -7.99
N ILE A 101 1.33 -11.15 -9.18
CA ILE A 101 1.31 -11.97 -10.40
C ILE A 101 2.74 -12.23 -10.88
N PHE A 102 3.60 -11.21 -10.77
CA PHE A 102 5.02 -11.24 -11.09
C PHE A 102 5.84 -11.12 -9.79
N PRO A 103 6.01 -12.22 -9.02
CA PRO A 103 6.80 -12.20 -7.78
C PRO A 103 8.27 -11.91 -8.06
N CYS A 104 9.01 -11.54 -7.01
CA CYS A 104 10.46 -11.50 -7.05
C CYS A 104 11.05 -12.93 -7.13
N ASP A 105 12.27 -13.02 -7.64
CA ASP A 105 13.09 -14.22 -7.67
C ASP A 105 13.51 -14.61 -6.24
N SER A 106 14.17 -15.76 -6.10
CA SER A 106 14.72 -16.24 -4.82
C SER A 106 15.53 -15.15 -4.12
N GLY A 107 15.20 -14.88 -2.84
CA GLY A 107 15.83 -13.81 -2.06
C GLY A 107 15.63 -12.38 -2.60
N CYS A 108 14.70 -12.18 -3.55
CA CYS A 108 14.46 -10.94 -4.27
C CYS A 108 15.70 -10.32 -4.96
N ASN A 109 16.68 -11.14 -5.38
CA ASN A 109 17.84 -10.82 -6.26
C ASN A 109 18.23 -9.33 -6.31
N THR A 110 18.77 -8.82 -5.20
CA THR A 110 19.14 -7.40 -5.02
C THR A 110 20.24 -6.96 -5.97
N ASP A 111 21.16 -7.87 -6.30
CA ASP A 111 22.29 -7.62 -7.20
C ASP A 111 21.90 -7.60 -8.69
N LEU A 112 20.67 -8.01 -9.02
CA LEU A 112 20.17 -8.12 -10.39
C LEU A 112 21.11 -8.95 -11.29
N ILE A 113 21.65 -10.03 -10.76
CA ILE A 113 22.44 -10.99 -11.54
C ILE A 113 21.47 -11.96 -12.22
N ASP A 114 21.41 -11.92 -13.56
CA ASP A 114 20.50 -12.71 -14.40
C ASP A 114 19.02 -12.69 -13.92
N PRO A 115 18.41 -11.49 -13.76
CA PRO A 115 17.09 -11.37 -13.17
C PRO A 115 16.01 -11.89 -14.13
N SER A 116 15.01 -12.57 -13.60
CA SER A 116 13.87 -12.97 -14.42
C SER A 116 13.06 -11.75 -14.88
N ILE A 117 12.28 -11.90 -15.95
CA ILE A 117 11.31 -10.86 -16.38
C ILE A 117 10.33 -10.55 -15.24
N SER A 118 9.97 -11.55 -14.42
CA SER A 118 9.11 -11.36 -13.26
C SER A 118 9.74 -10.41 -12.25
N GLN A 119 11.02 -10.59 -11.91
CA GLN A 119 11.79 -9.70 -11.03
C GLN A 119 11.85 -8.26 -11.57
N LEU A 120 12.07 -8.09 -12.88
CA LEU A 120 12.10 -6.76 -13.49
C LEU A 120 10.75 -6.03 -13.38
N ILE A 121 9.65 -6.73 -13.64
CA ILE A 121 8.29 -6.18 -13.48
C ILE A 121 8.01 -5.87 -12.01
N HIS A 122 8.39 -6.79 -11.10
CA HIS A 122 8.24 -6.62 -9.66
C HIS A 122 8.93 -5.33 -9.18
N ASN A 123 10.20 -5.16 -9.55
CA ASN A 123 10.99 -4.00 -9.15
C ASN A 123 10.45 -2.70 -9.76
N LEU A 124 10.05 -2.71 -11.03
CA LEU A 124 9.45 -1.54 -11.67
C LEU A 124 8.18 -1.09 -10.92
N MET A 125 7.30 -2.03 -10.59
CA MET A 125 6.07 -1.71 -9.85
C MET A 125 6.36 -1.27 -8.42
N GLY A 126 7.35 -1.86 -7.75
CA GLY A 126 7.84 -1.40 -6.45
C GLY A 126 8.33 0.05 -6.50
N ILE A 127 9.15 0.40 -7.49
CA ILE A 127 9.64 1.77 -7.70
C ILE A 127 8.48 2.73 -7.93
N LEU A 128 7.53 2.39 -8.82
CA LEU A 128 6.37 3.23 -9.08
C LEU A 128 5.51 3.41 -7.81
N THR A 129 5.33 2.36 -7.02
CA THR A 129 4.61 2.41 -5.74
C THR A 129 5.29 3.39 -4.80
N TYR A 130 6.57 3.21 -4.52
CA TYR A 130 7.31 4.02 -3.55
C TYR A 130 7.56 5.45 -4.04
N LEU A 131 7.51 5.72 -5.34
CA LEU A 131 7.58 7.07 -5.89
C LEU A 131 6.25 7.80 -5.79
N PHE A 132 5.15 7.18 -6.22
CA PHE A 132 3.88 7.88 -6.39
C PHE A 132 2.94 7.79 -5.20
N ALA A 133 2.92 6.68 -4.44
CA ALA A 133 2.00 6.54 -3.31
C ALA A 133 2.26 7.58 -2.20
N PRO A 134 3.50 7.89 -1.78
CA PRO A 134 3.78 8.97 -0.82
C PRO A 134 3.27 10.34 -1.29
N VAL A 135 3.53 10.67 -2.57
CA VAL A 135 3.06 11.91 -3.20
C VAL A 135 1.53 11.98 -3.13
N CYS A 136 0.86 10.91 -3.56
CA CYS A 136 -0.59 10.89 -3.58
C CYS A 136 -1.19 11.00 -2.18
N ILE A 137 -0.63 10.29 -1.19
CA ILE A 137 -1.07 10.38 0.20
C ILE A 137 -0.95 11.82 0.71
N LEU A 138 0.20 12.46 0.53
CA LEU A 138 0.41 13.85 0.93
C LEU A 138 -0.59 14.80 0.27
N LEU A 139 -0.75 14.69 -1.06
CA LEU A 139 -1.62 15.57 -1.83
C LEU A 139 -3.11 15.34 -1.56
N THR A 140 -3.52 14.14 -1.10
CA THR A 140 -4.90 13.93 -0.62
C THR A 140 -5.23 14.82 0.57
N GLY A 141 -4.26 14.96 1.48
CA GLY A 141 -4.40 15.80 2.67
C GLY A 141 -4.34 17.29 2.34
N VAL A 142 -3.40 17.70 1.49
CA VAL A 142 -3.31 19.09 0.99
C VAL A 142 -4.63 19.51 0.31
N GLY A 143 -5.22 18.63 -0.50
CA GLY A 143 -6.47 18.93 -1.20
C GLY A 143 -7.69 19.15 -0.31
N THR A 144 -7.66 18.72 0.97
CA THR A 144 -8.74 18.88 1.94
C THR A 144 -8.38 19.79 3.12
N ASN A 145 -7.23 20.45 3.11
CA ASN A 145 -6.68 21.16 4.28
C ASN A 145 -7.50 22.36 4.78
N LYS A 146 -8.29 22.98 3.91
CA LYS A 146 -9.19 24.10 4.24
C LYS A 146 -10.61 23.66 4.63
N SER A 147 -10.90 22.36 4.59
CA SER A 147 -12.23 21.85 4.93
C SER A 147 -12.31 21.46 6.40
N ASP A 148 -13.21 22.09 7.15
CA ASP A 148 -13.47 21.69 8.54
C ASP A 148 -13.98 20.25 8.65
N GLN A 149 -14.82 19.84 7.70
CA GLN A 149 -15.35 18.48 7.60
C GLN A 149 -14.24 17.42 7.48
N PHE A 150 -13.20 17.71 6.69
CA PHE A 150 -12.10 16.76 6.41
C PHE A 150 -10.81 17.09 7.17
N ARG A 151 -10.83 18.02 8.14
CA ARG A 151 -9.64 18.51 8.84
C ARG A 151 -8.82 17.39 9.49
N LYS A 152 -9.49 16.41 10.12
CA LYS A 152 -8.81 15.24 10.73
C LYS A 152 -8.11 14.39 9.67
N PHE A 153 -8.83 14.03 8.60
CA PHE A 153 -8.30 13.26 7.48
C PHE A 153 -7.13 13.97 6.80
N SER A 154 -7.26 15.28 6.57
CA SER A 154 -6.22 16.11 5.97
C SER A 154 -4.91 16.07 6.77
N ARG A 155 -4.99 16.27 8.10
CA ARG A 155 -3.82 16.21 8.98
C ARG A 155 -3.17 14.83 9.00
N GLN A 156 -3.99 13.78 9.07
CA GLN A 156 -3.50 12.40 9.04
C GLN A 156 -2.78 12.09 7.72
N ALA A 157 -3.39 12.44 6.58
CA ALA A 157 -2.81 12.22 5.26
C ALA A 157 -1.52 13.01 5.05
N ILE A 158 -1.43 14.26 5.51
CA ILE A 158 -0.19 15.04 5.44
C ILE A 158 0.93 14.40 6.27
N MET A 159 0.62 14.02 7.52
CA MET A 159 1.59 13.39 8.43
C MET A 159 2.09 12.04 7.87
N LEU A 160 1.16 11.19 7.41
CA LEU A 160 1.49 9.91 6.78
C LEU A 160 2.27 10.10 5.49
N GLY A 161 1.93 11.11 4.69
CA GLY A 161 2.64 11.47 3.46
C GLY A 161 4.11 11.80 3.73
N PHE A 162 4.38 12.73 4.66
CA PHE A 162 5.76 13.07 5.05
C PHE A 162 6.51 11.89 5.64
N LEU A 163 5.87 11.10 6.53
CA LEU A 163 6.49 9.90 7.10
C LEU A 163 6.85 8.91 6.00
N SER A 164 5.94 8.65 5.06
CA SER A 164 6.16 7.74 3.95
C SER A 164 7.29 8.20 3.03
N PHE A 165 7.38 9.50 2.73
CA PHE A 165 8.49 10.07 1.96
C PHE A 165 9.84 9.89 2.67
N ALA A 166 9.89 10.21 3.96
CA ALA A 166 11.11 10.06 4.76
C ALA A 166 11.54 8.59 4.82
N SER A 167 10.60 7.67 5.07
CA SER A 167 10.85 6.24 5.14
C SER A 167 11.24 5.64 3.79
N VAL A 168 10.69 6.10 2.66
CA VAL A 168 11.14 5.70 1.32
C VAL A 168 12.55 6.20 1.06
N GLY A 169 12.88 7.43 1.45
CA GLY A 169 14.25 7.94 1.36
C GLY A 169 15.26 7.09 2.14
N LEU A 170 14.88 6.67 3.36
CA LEU A 170 15.66 5.73 4.15
C LEU A 170 15.76 4.35 3.48
N LEU A 171 14.67 3.85 2.90
CA LEU A 171 14.64 2.54 2.24
C LEU A 171 15.59 2.49 1.04
N ILE A 172 15.61 3.54 0.22
CA ILE A 172 16.52 3.66 -0.93
C ILE A 172 17.98 3.72 -0.45
N GLY A 173 18.25 4.44 0.63
CA GLY A 173 19.59 4.55 1.21
C GLY A 173 20.04 3.31 1.99
N ALA A 174 19.11 2.42 2.37
CA ALA A 174 19.40 1.28 3.22
C ALA A 174 20.20 0.18 2.50
N GLY A 175 20.07 0.04 1.18
CA GLY A 175 20.76 -1.02 0.43
C GLY A 175 20.55 -2.40 1.07
N GLU A 176 21.65 -3.10 1.37
CA GLU A 176 21.66 -4.40 2.07
C GLU A 176 21.67 -4.29 3.61
N SER A 177 21.15 -3.19 4.17
CA SER A 177 21.09 -3.02 5.62
C SER A 177 20.23 -4.08 6.31
N ASP A 178 20.68 -4.53 7.48
CA ASP A 178 19.94 -5.42 8.40
C ASP A 178 18.55 -4.90 8.83
N TYR A 179 18.20 -3.65 8.51
CA TYR A 179 16.92 -3.03 8.87
C TYR A 179 16.00 -2.76 7.67
N VAL A 180 16.37 -3.20 6.46
CA VAL A 180 15.60 -2.90 5.23
C VAL A 180 14.15 -3.39 5.32
N GLY A 181 13.93 -4.56 5.92
CA GLY A 181 12.61 -5.15 6.15
C GLY A 181 11.73 -4.33 7.12
N LEU A 182 12.33 -3.77 8.18
CA LEU A 182 11.62 -2.90 9.12
C LEU A 182 11.25 -1.58 8.45
N ILE A 183 12.19 -0.97 7.72
CA ILE A 183 11.95 0.31 7.03
C ILE A 183 10.83 0.15 5.99
N GLN A 184 10.85 -0.95 5.21
CA GLN A 184 9.78 -1.24 4.25
C GLN A 184 8.42 -1.39 4.95
N ARG A 185 8.35 -2.07 6.10
CA ARG A 185 7.12 -2.19 6.89
C ARG A 185 6.61 -0.85 7.40
N VAL A 186 7.50 0.07 7.77
CA VAL A 186 7.08 1.44 8.14
C VAL A 186 6.45 2.15 6.95
N VAL A 187 7.05 2.04 5.76
CA VAL A 187 6.46 2.59 4.52
C VAL A 187 5.07 1.99 4.27
N GLU A 188 4.96 0.66 4.23
CA GLU A 188 3.69 -0.04 3.98
C GLU A 188 2.62 0.29 5.04
N ALA A 189 3.03 0.41 6.31
CA ALA A 189 2.13 0.82 7.38
C ALA A 189 1.53 2.21 7.12
N THR A 190 2.28 3.15 6.55
CA THR A 190 1.73 4.46 6.19
C THR A 190 0.63 4.37 5.13
N PHE A 191 0.80 3.48 4.15
CA PHE A 191 -0.17 3.27 3.07
C PHE A 191 -1.45 2.63 3.61
N VAL A 192 -1.30 1.59 4.43
CA VAL A 192 -2.39 0.92 5.15
C VAL A 192 -3.15 1.90 6.04
N LEU A 193 -2.45 2.68 6.86
CA LEU A 193 -3.05 3.67 7.76
C LEU A 193 -3.75 4.79 7.00
N TRP A 194 -3.28 5.15 5.81
CA TRP A 194 -3.97 6.11 4.96
C TRP A 194 -5.30 5.56 4.44
N VAL A 195 -5.32 4.31 3.94
CA VAL A 195 -6.57 3.67 3.49
C VAL A 195 -7.58 3.59 4.64
N PHE A 196 -7.11 3.21 5.83
CA PHE A 196 -7.92 3.21 7.05
C PHE A 196 -8.49 4.62 7.34
N SER A 197 -7.63 5.64 7.38
CA SER A 197 -8.03 7.04 7.62
C SER A 197 -9.05 7.53 6.58
N CYS A 198 -8.85 7.22 5.31
CA CYS A 198 -9.75 7.55 4.22
C CYS A 198 -11.11 6.85 4.37
N ALA A 199 -11.13 5.57 4.74
CA ALA A 199 -12.36 4.83 4.97
C ALA A 199 -13.20 5.47 6.10
N PHE A 200 -12.57 5.84 7.22
CA PHE A 200 -13.26 6.54 8.31
C PHE A 200 -13.73 7.94 7.89
N ALA A 201 -12.93 8.68 7.13
CA ALA A 201 -13.34 9.98 6.59
C ALA A 201 -14.60 9.88 5.72
N LEU A 202 -14.69 8.86 4.86
CA LEU A 202 -15.88 8.58 4.04
C LEU A 202 -17.11 8.22 4.88
N ARG A 203 -16.91 7.49 5.98
CA ARG A 203 -18.00 7.08 6.88
C ARG A 203 -18.52 8.26 7.69
N SER A 204 -17.65 9.12 8.21
CA SER A 204 -18.01 10.31 9.00
C SER A 204 -18.57 11.43 8.12
N GLY A 205 -18.05 11.61 6.91
CA GLY A 205 -18.51 12.67 5.98
C GLY A 205 -19.98 12.54 5.54
N LYS A 206 -20.58 11.36 5.72
CA LYS A 206 -21.99 11.11 5.45
C LYS A 206 -22.97 11.68 6.47
N GLN A 207 -22.53 12.08 7.66
CA GLN A 207 -23.44 12.61 8.67
C GLN A 207 -23.90 14.05 8.39
N ILE A 208 -23.38 14.69 7.34
CA ILE A 208 -23.69 16.09 6.99
C ILE A 208 -23.94 16.23 5.49
N GLN A 209 -24.79 15.37 4.95
CA GLN A 209 -25.62 15.72 3.80
C GLN A 209 -27.06 15.75 4.30
N GLY A 210 -27.36 16.82 5.05
CA GLY A 210 -28.71 17.32 5.27
C GLY A 210 -28.94 18.47 4.32
#